data_AF-A0A6C0HSL8-F1
#
_entry.id   AF-A0A6C0HSL8-F1
#
_cell.length_a   1.000
_cell.length_b   1.000
_cell.length_c   1.000
_cell.angle_alpha   90.00
_cell.angle_beta   90.00
_cell.angle_gamma   90.00
#
_symmetry.space_group_name_H-M   'P 1'
#
loop_
_entity.id
_entity.type
_entity.pdbx_description
1 polymer ?
#
loop_
_entity_poly.entity_id
_entity_poly.type
_entity_poly.pdbx_seq_one_letter_code
_entity_poly.pdbx_strand_id
1 'polypeptide(L)'
;MNISVTTQNKLILSKLMQFYDQINLKKMLDIIAGESKISLRIIDWFTTNYAKKYYVVIKNNEHRFKVYDDYKLMLKAYSKQRFDPFCRWDRIVVPYKTETGDGIETTIGQLNFFKWALENNIIEYIEKNYIKIENDMNTRNSTSRRKTIEVKETVSTRKKREELSISATKSIKKEMVEISLSFNG
;
A
#
# COMPACT_ATOMS: atom_id res chain seq x y z
N MET A 1 12.90 -27.91 -9.88
CA MET A 1 13.45 -27.59 -8.54
C MET A 1 12.33 -27.00 -7.68
N ASN A 2 12.11 -27.62 -6.52
CA ASN A 2 11.24 -27.25 -5.38
C ASN A 2 9.74 -26.99 -5.62
N ILE A 3 9.02 -28.03 -6.04
CA ILE A 3 7.56 -28.14 -5.86
C ILE A 3 7.29 -28.59 -4.42
N SER A 4 7.55 -27.69 -3.48
CA SER A 4 7.01 -27.77 -2.13
C SER A 4 6.13 -26.54 -1.93
N VAL A 5 5.08 -26.43 -2.74
CA VAL A 5 3.97 -25.52 -2.43
C VAL A 5 3.26 -26.17 -1.24
N THR A 6 3.72 -25.81 -0.04
CA THR A 6 3.19 -26.23 1.26
C THR A 6 1.67 -26.12 1.22
N THR A 7 0.93 -27.09 1.77
CA THR A 7 -0.55 -27.09 1.84
C THR A 7 -1.13 -25.75 2.29
N GLN A 8 -0.41 -25.06 3.18
CA GLN A 8 -0.70 -23.70 3.62
C GLN A 8 -0.72 -22.65 2.48
N ASN A 9 0.26 -22.65 1.58
CA ASN A 9 0.29 -21.71 0.44
C ASN A 9 -0.87 -21.98 -0.53
N LYS A 10 -1.25 -23.25 -0.73
CA LYS A 10 -2.43 -23.61 -1.53
C LYS A 10 -3.73 -23.08 -0.92
N LEU A 11 -3.89 -23.22 0.40
CA LEU A 11 -5.05 -22.70 1.13
C LEU A 11 -5.11 -21.16 1.15
N ILE A 12 -3.96 -20.50 1.29
CA ILE A 12 -3.89 -19.03 1.19
C ILE A 12 -4.29 -18.59 -0.22
N LEU A 13 -3.73 -19.26 -1.24
CA LEU A 13 -4.02 -18.93 -2.63
C LEU A 13 -5.49 -19.17 -2.96
N SER A 14 -6.11 -20.27 -2.51
CA SER A 14 -7.53 -20.51 -2.78
C SER A 14 -8.43 -19.43 -2.17
N LYS A 15 -8.14 -18.97 -0.95
CA LYS A 15 -8.87 -17.85 -0.33
C LYS A 15 -8.66 -16.53 -1.07
N LEU A 16 -7.44 -16.27 -1.54
CA LEU A 16 -7.15 -15.08 -2.36
C LEU A 16 -7.91 -15.13 -3.68
N MET A 17 -7.95 -16.28 -4.35
CA MET A 17 -8.66 -16.44 -5.62
C MET A 17 -10.18 -16.32 -5.48
N GLN A 18 -10.75 -16.58 -4.30
CA GLN A 18 -12.16 -16.26 -4.03
C GLN A 18 -12.45 -14.75 -4.02
N PHE A 19 -11.46 -13.93 -3.66
CA PHE A 19 -11.60 -12.47 -3.64
C PHE A 19 -11.34 -11.83 -5.02
N TYR A 20 -10.36 -12.37 -5.75
CA TYR A 20 -9.97 -11.89 -7.06
C TYR A 20 -10.90 -12.42 -8.15
N ASP A 21 -12.06 -11.78 -8.28
CA ASP A 21 -12.86 -11.88 -9.49
C ASP A 21 -12.16 -11.18 -10.67
N GLN A 22 -12.76 -11.31 -11.86
CA GLN A 22 -12.22 -10.72 -13.08
C GLN A 22 -12.05 -9.19 -12.98
N ILE A 23 -12.88 -8.51 -12.18
CA ILE A 23 -12.88 -7.05 -12.03
C ILE A 23 -11.73 -6.61 -11.13
N ASN A 24 -11.60 -7.19 -9.94
CA ASN A 24 -10.55 -6.87 -8.97
C ASN A 24 -9.17 -7.25 -9.50
N LEU A 25 -9.08 -8.38 -10.20
CA LEU A 25 -7.84 -8.81 -10.84
C LEU A 25 -7.44 -7.86 -11.97
N LYS A 26 -8.39 -7.43 -12.81
CA LYS A 26 -8.15 -6.40 -13.83
C LYS A 26 -7.69 -5.08 -13.20
N LYS A 27 -8.36 -4.58 -12.17
CA LYS A 27 -7.95 -3.34 -11.46
C LYS A 27 -6.51 -3.42 -10.96
N MET A 28 -6.14 -4.54 -10.33
CA MET A 28 -4.77 -4.78 -9.87
C MET A 28 -3.78 -4.77 -11.05
N LEU A 29 -4.13 -5.44 -12.15
CA LEU A 29 -3.29 -5.51 -13.35
C LEU A 29 -3.09 -4.15 -14.01
N ASP A 30 -4.16 -3.37 -14.21
CA ASP A 30 -4.10 -2.05 -14.82
C ASP A 30 -3.13 -1.14 -14.03
N ILE A 31 -3.09 -1.27 -12.69
CA ILE A 31 -2.16 -0.54 -11.82
C ILE A 31 -0.71 -1.04 -11.96
N ILE A 32 -0.51 -2.36 -12.05
CA ILE A 32 0.83 -2.96 -12.17
C ILE A 32 1.44 -2.68 -13.55
N ALA A 33 0.64 -2.76 -14.61
CA ALA A 33 1.04 -2.46 -15.99
C ALA A 33 1.28 -0.95 -16.21
N GLY A 34 0.74 -0.09 -15.33
CA GLY A 34 0.84 1.36 -15.46
C GLY A 34 -0.17 1.96 -16.44
N GLU A 35 -1.21 1.21 -16.78
CA GLU A 35 -2.34 1.68 -17.59
C GLU A 35 -3.32 2.52 -16.75
N SER A 36 -3.33 2.31 -15.43
CA SER A 36 -4.07 3.16 -14.50
C SER A 36 -3.31 4.45 -14.19
N LYS A 37 -4.08 5.53 -13.95
CA LYS A 37 -3.56 6.78 -13.41
C LYS A 37 -2.86 6.58 -12.06
N ILE A 38 -3.34 5.64 -11.25
CA ILE A 38 -2.70 5.27 -10.00
C ILE A 38 -1.60 4.25 -10.29
N SER A 39 -0.35 4.63 -10.02
CA SER A 39 0.78 3.71 -10.07
C SER A 39 1.01 3.02 -8.73
N LEU A 40 1.68 1.86 -8.77
CA LEU A 40 2.11 1.14 -7.57
C LEU A 40 2.92 2.03 -6.60
N ARG A 41 3.78 2.92 -7.13
CA ARG A 41 4.57 3.84 -6.30
C ARG A 41 3.72 4.87 -5.56
N ILE A 42 2.64 5.35 -6.17
CA ILE A 42 1.73 6.29 -5.51
C ILE A 42 1.00 5.60 -4.35
N ILE A 43 0.59 4.34 -4.50
CA ILE A 43 -0.07 3.58 -3.43
C ILE A 43 0.91 3.30 -2.28
N ASP A 44 2.13 2.85 -2.60
CA ASP A 44 3.18 2.65 -1.60
C ASP A 44 3.51 3.95 -0.86
N TRP A 45 3.67 5.07 -1.59
CA TRP A 45 3.89 6.39 -0.99
C TRP A 45 2.74 6.81 -0.09
N PHE A 46 1.50 6.61 -0.56
CA PHE A 46 0.31 6.95 0.18
C PHE A 46 0.27 6.23 1.52
N THR A 47 0.42 4.91 1.50
CA THR A 47 0.30 4.05 2.69
C THR A 47 1.44 4.23 3.67
N THR A 48 2.68 4.38 3.20
CA THR A 48 3.88 4.42 4.06
C THR A 48 4.26 5.82 4.54
N ASN A 49 3.91 6.88 3.78
CA ASN A 49 4.37 8.24 4.03
C ASN A 49 3.24 9.25 4.14
N TYR A 50 2.37 9.35 3.14
CA TYR A 50 1.31 10.36 3.13
C TYR A 50 0.34 10.15 4.29
N ALA A 51 -0.20 8.93 4.44
CA ALA A 51 -1.12 8.56 5.50
C ALA A 51 -0.51 8.75 6.89
N LYS A 52 0.78 8.40 7.04
CA LYS A 52 1.56 8.62 8.27
C LYS A 52 1.66 10.11 8.63
N LYS A 53 1.99 10.96 7.65
CA LYS A 53 2.20 12.40 7.83
C LYS A 53 0.89 13.15 8.09
N TYR A 54 -0.17 12.79 7.38
CA TYR A 54 -1.44 13.50 7.42
C TYR A 54 -2.48 12.89 8.36
N TYR A 55 -2.19 11.72 8.94
CA TYR A 55 -3.15 10.98 9.77
C TYR A 55 -4.43 10.65 8.99
N VAL A 56 -4.24 10.02 7.82
CA VAL A 56 -5.38 9.70 6.94
C VAL A 56 -6.22 8.61 7.57
N VAL A 57 -7.51 8.90 7.70
CA VAL A 57 -8.51 7.99 8.22
C VAL A 57 -9.56 7.77 7.16
N ILE A 58 -9.78 6.51 6.78
CA ILE A 58 -10.78 6.12 5.79
C ILE A 58 -11.96 5.46 6.52
N LYS A 59 -13.17 5.79 6.11
CA LYS A 59 -14.40 5.10 6.52
C LYS A 59 -14.75 4.10 5.44
N ASN A 60 -14.73 2.82 5.79
CA ASN A 60 -15.18 1.74 4.93
C ASN A 60 -16.41 1.10 5.56
N ASN A 61 -17.57 1.27 4.91
CA ASN A 61 -18.87 0.90 5.46
C ASN A 61 -19.07 1.49 6.87
N GLU A 62 -19.03 0.65 7.90
CA GLU A 62 -19.24 1.03 9.30
C GLU A 62 -17.94 1.25 10.08
N HIS A 63 -16.78 0.86 9.54
CA HIS A 63 -15.52 0.92 10.25
C HIS A 63 -14.66 2.09 9.77
N ARG A 64 -14.27 2.95 10.72
CA ARG A 64 -13.28 4.01 10.51
C ARG A 64 -11.92 3.50 10.99
N PHE A 65 -10.92 3.50 10.12
CA PHE A 65 -9.58 3.02 10.45
C PHE A 65 -8.49 3.97 9.95
N LYS A 66 -7.37 3.97 10.67
CA LYS A 66 -6.19 4.78 10.34
C LYS A 66 -5.33 4.00 9.37
N VAL A 67 -5.16 4.52 8.16
CA VAL A 67 -4.52 3.77 7.06
C VAL A 67 -3.10 3.32 7.42
N TYR A 68 -2.30 4.22 8.00
CA TYR A 68 -0.91 3.89 8.35
C TYR A 68 -0.80 2.83 9.46
N ASP A 69 -1.66 2.94 10.49
CA ASP A 69 -1.62 2.01 11.62
C ASP A 69 -2.10 0.62 11.18
N ASP A 70 -3.16 0.56 10.37
CA ASP A 70 -3.68 -0.70 9.83
C ASP A 70 -2.68 -1.36 8.86
N TYR A 71 -2.04 -0.57 7.98
CA TYR A 71 -0.93 -1.05 7.15
C TYR A 71 0.20 -1.68 8.00
N LYS A 72 0.54 -1.06 9.13
CA LYS A 72 1.55 -1.59 10.07
C LYS A 72 1.08 -2.87 10.75
N LEU A 73 -0.22 -3.02 11.03
CA LEU A 73 -0.79 -4.26 11.53
C LEU A 73 -0.74 -5.38 10.47
N MET A 74 -1.07 -5.08 9.21
CA MET A 74 -0.97 -6.04 8.11
C MET A 74 0.47 -6.55 7.91
N LEU A 75 1.47 -5.67 7.96
CA LEU A 75 2.88 -6.07 7.89
C LEU A 75 3.31 -7.00 9.04
N LYS A 76 2.71 -6.86 10.23
CA LYS A 76 2.96 -7.75 11.37
C LYS A 76 2.24 -9.09 11.18
N ALA A 77 1.00 -9.08 10.71
CA ALA A 77 0.17 -10.27 10.54
C ALA A 77 0.69 -11.18 9.41
N TYR A 78 1.08 -10.60 8.27
CA TYR A 78 1.48 -11.35 7.08
C TYR A 78 2.99 -11.50 6.92
N SER A 79 3.80 -10.77 7.70
CA SER A 79 5.22 -10.47 7.44
C SER A 79 5.43 -9.52 6.25
N LYS A 80 6.61 -8.90 6.20
CA LYS A 80 7.01 -8.02 5.08
C LYS A 80 7.03 -8.73 3.72
N GLN A 81 7.33 -10.03 3.70
CA GLN A 81 7.41 -10.83 2.48
C GLN A 81 6.03 -11.09 1.88
N ARG A 82 5.02 -11.37 2.72
CA ARG A 82 3.66 -11.71 2.25
C ARG A 82 2.70 -10.51 2.27
N PHE A 83 3.24 -9.30 2.39
CA PHE A 83 2.49 -8.05 2.26
C PHE A 83 3.38 -6.98 1.61
N ASP A 84 3.95 -7.33 0.47
CA ASP A 84 4.82 -6.47 -0.32
C ASP A 84 4.07 -5.99 -1.57
N PRO A 85 3.85 -4.67 -1.76
CA PRO A 85 3.29 -4.15 -3.01
C PRO A 85 4.13 -4.52 -4.24
N PHE A 86 5.43 -4.79 -4.07
CA PHE A 86 6.34 -5.08 -5.17
C PHE A 86 6.53 -6.59 -5.38
N CYS A 87 6.63 -7.00 -6.65
CA CYS A 87 6.84 -8.39 -7.10
C CYS A 87 8.29 -8.87 -6.84
N ARG A 88 8.76 -8.84 -5.59
CA ARG A 88 10.18 -9.06 -5.23
C ARG A 88 10.51 -10.47 -4.74
N TRP A 89 9.51 -11.26 -4.40
CA TRP A 89 9.67 -12.56 -3.72
C TRP A 89 9.32 -13.73 -4.65
N ASP A 90 9.04 -14.90 -4.07
CA ASP A 90 8.68 -16.10 -4.80
C ASP A 90 7.43 -15.86 -5.66
N ARG A 91 7.64 -15.92 -6.98
CA ARG A 91 6.60 -15.69 -7.97
C ARG A 91 5.75 -16.95 -8.14
N ILE A 92 4.47 -16.72 -8.33
CA ILE A 92 3.44 -17.71 -8.61
C ILE A 92 2.71 -17.29 -9.89
N VAL A 93 2.18 -18.27 -10.62
CA VAL A 93 1.35 -18.03 -11.79
C VAL A 93 -0.11 -18.12 -11.36
N VAL A 94 -0.84 -17.03 -11.55
CA VAL A 94 -2.28 -16.92 -11.27
C VAL A 94 -3.04 -16.92 -12.60
N PRO A 95 -4.04 -17.79 -12.80
CA PRO A 95 -4.83 -17.78 -14.03
C PRO A 95 -5.65 -16.49 -14.14
N TYR A 96 -5.63 -15.86 -15.33
CA TYR A 96 -6.34 -14.59 -15.57
C TYR A 96 -7.45 -14.71 -16.59
N LYS A 97 -7.15 -15.30 -17.75
CA LYS A 97 -8.12 -15.58 -18.80
C LYS A 97 -8.16 -17.08 -19.04
N THR A 98 -9.18 -17.71 -18.46
CA THR A 98 -9.38 -19.16 -18.56
C THR A 98 -9.57 -19.62 -20.01
N GLU A 99 -10.01 -18.74 -20.91
CA GLU A 99 -10.26 -19.05 -22.33
C GLU A 99 -9.00 -19.03 -23.20
N THR A 100 -8.03 -18.14 -22.92
CA THR A 100 -6.77 -18.05 -23.69
C THR A 100 -5.61 -18.80 -23.05
N GLY A 101 -5.77 -19.27 -21.80
CA GLY A 101 -4.71 -19.93 -21.04
C GLY A 101 -3.67 -18.96 -20.46
N ASP A 102 -3.93 -17.65 -20.50
CA ASP A 102 -3.00 -16.64 -20.03
C ASP A 102 -2.95 -16.59 -18.49
N GLY A 103 -1.74 -16.68 -17.95
CA GLY A 103 -1.44 -16.56 -16.53
C GLY A 103 -0.64 -15.30 -16.21
N ILE A 104 -0.88 -14.71 -15.05
CA ILE A 104 -0.13 -13.57 -14.52
C ILE A 104 0.95 -14.10 -13.59
N GLU A 105 2.19 -13.67 -13.81
CA GLU A 105 3.25 -13.87 -12.85
C GLU A 105 3.18 -12.79 -11.76
N THR A 106 2.86 -13.18 -10.53
CA THR A 106 2.75 -12.28 -9.37
C THR A 106 3.27 -12.95 -8.11
N THR A 107 3.15 -12.32 -6.94
CA THR A 107 3.50 -12.93 -5.64
C THR A 107 2.31 -12.92 -4.69
N ILE A 108 2.31 -13.83 -3.72
CA ILE A 108 1.33 -13.82 -2.62
C ILE A 108 1.33 -12.46 -1.90
N GLY A 109 2.50 -11.83 -1.76
CA GLY A 109 2.64 -10.52 -1.13
C GLY A 109 1.89 -9.42 -1.87
N GLN A 110 2.00 -9.39 -3.20
CA GLN A 110 1.27 -8.42 -4.02
C GLN A 110 -0.24 -8.66 -3.93
N LEU A 111 -0.68 -9.91 -4.02
CA LEU A 111 -2.10 -10.26 -3.90
C LEU A 111 -2.67 -9.84 -2.54
N ASN A 112 -1.97 -10.12 -1.43
CA ASN A 112 -2.45 -9.68 -0.12
C ASN A 112 -2.50 -8.16 0.01
N PHE A 113 -1.49 -7.46 -0.50
CA PHE A 113 -1.43 -6.00 -0.45
C PHE A 113 -2.58 -5.36 -1.24
N PHE A 114 -2.80 -5.80 -2.48
CA PHE A 114 -3.86 -5.26 -3.33
C PHE A 114 -5.25 -5.64 -2.83
N LYS A 115 -5.43 -6.86 -2.30
CA LYS A 115 -6.68 -7.27 -1.64
C LYS A 115 -7.02 -6.30 -0.52
N TRP A 116 -6.08 -6.06 0.39
CA TRP A 116 -6.26 -5.10 1.47
C TRP A 116 -6.55 -3.68 0.96
N ALA A 117 -5.84 -3.22 -0.07
CA ALA A 117 -6.03 -1.88 -0.62
C ALA A 117 -7.42 -1.69 -1.27
N LEU A 118 -7.89 -2.69 -2.00
CA LEU A 118 -9.22 -2.69 -2.65
C LEU A 118 -10.33 -2.82 -1.60
N GLU A 119 -10.23 -3.78 -0.67
CA GLU A 119 -11.25 -3.99 0.36
C GLU A 119 -11.47 -2.75 1.21
N ASN A 120 -10.41 -1.99 1.49
CA ASN A 120 -10.44 -0.83 2.37
C ASN A 120 -10.67 0.52 1.66
N ASN A 121 -11.09 0.51 0.40
CA ASN A 121 -11.32 1.69 -0.43
C ASN A 121 -10.10 2.65 -0.49
N ILE A 122 -8.89 2.10 -0.38
CA ILE A 122 -7.65 2.90 -0.39
C ILE A 122 -7.41 3.45 -1.79
N ILE A 123 -7.64 2.64 -2.82
CA ILE A 123 -7.45 3.03 -4.22
C ILE A 123 -8.39 4.20 -4.56
N GLU A 124 -9.66 4.10 -4.19
CA GLU A 124 -10.69 5.12 -4.39
C GLU A 124 -10.35 6.42 -3.65
N TYR A 125 -9.78 6.33 -2.44
CA TYR A 125 -9.32 7.51 -1.71
C TYR A 125 -8.16 8.20 -2.43
N ILE A 126 -7.20 7.41 -2.92
CA ILE A 126 -6.04 7.93 -3.67
C ILE A 126 -6.52 8.61 -4.95
N GLU A 127 -7.45 8.00 -5.69
CA GLU A 127 -8.04 8.55 -6.91
C GLU A 127 -8.62 9.96 -6.68
N LYS A 128 -9.43 10.12 -5.62
CA LYS A 128 -10.06 11.40 -5.24
C LYS A 128 -9.05 12.46 -4.80
N ASN A 129 -7.89 12.05 -4.29
CA ASN A 129 -6.88 12.95 -3.73
C ASN A 129 -5.55 12.93 -4.51
N TYR A 130 -5.57 12.41 -5.74
CA TYR A 130 -4.37 12.02 -6.49
C TYR A 130 -3.34 13.16 -6.58
N ILE A 131 -3.78 14.35 -7.00
CA ILE A 131 -2.93 15.53 -7.19
C ILE A 131 -2.23 15.91 -5.87
N LYS A 132 -2.92 15.83 -4.74
CA LYS A 132 -2.35 16.18 -3.42
C LYS A 132 -1.26 15.19 -3.00
N ILE A 133 -1.51 13.90 -3.25
CA ILE A 133 -0.59 12.81 -2.89
C ILE A 133 0.65 12.86 -3.79
N GLU A 134 0.46 13.04 -5.10
CA GLU A 134 1.53 13.16 -6.09
C GLU A 134 2.42 14.37 -5.81
N ASN A 135 1.83 15.53 -5.51
CA ASN A 135 2.59 16.72 -5.13
C ASN A 135 3.39 16.52 -3.83
N ASP A 136 2.82 15.86 -2.81
CA ASP A 136 3.56 15.53 -1.57
C ASP A 136 4.74 14.58 -1.86
N MET A 137 4.56 13.63 -2.78
CA MET A 137 5.65 12.74 -3.22
C MET A 137 6.75 13.52 -3.95
N ASN A 138 6.39 14.37 -4.90
CA ASN A 138 7.32 15.13 -5.74
C ASN A 138 8.10 16.20 -4.95
N THR A 139 7.45 16.87 -3.99
CA THR A 139 8.10 17.85 -3.11
C THR A 139 9.20 17.21 -2.26
N ARG A 140 8.98 16.01 -1.72
CA ARG A 140 10.00 15.29 -0.95
C ARG A 140 11.12 14.75 -1.83
N ASN A 141 10.80 14.24 -3.02
CA ASN A 141 11.82 13.79 -3.97
C ASN A 141 12.73 14.96 -4.43
N SER A 142 12.18 16.17 -4.58
CA SER A 142 12.93 17.36 -5.00
C SER A 142 13.77 18.00 -3.90
N THR A 143 13.38 17.91 -2.62
CA THR A 143 14.20 18.40 -1.49
C THR A 143 15.55 17.69 -1.34
N SER A 144 15.72 16.49 -1.91
CA SER A 144 17.01 15.78 -1.96
C SER A 144 18.04 16.44 -2.90
N ARG A 145 17.60 17.28 -3.86
CA ARG A 145 18.46 17.93 -4.86
C ARG A 145 18.79 19.40 -4.54
N ARG A 146 18.15 20.01 -3.54
CA ARG A 146 18.38 21.42 -3.12
C ARG A 146 19.33 21.55 -1.92
N LYS A 147 20.42 20.79 -1.89
CA LYS A 147 21.62 21.27 -1.20
C LYS A 147 22.54 21.81 -2.28
N THR A 148 22.34 23.09 -2.57
CA THR A 148 23.23 23.90 -3.37
C THR A 148 24.66 23.68 -2.92
N ILE A 149 25.48 23.39 -3.93
CA ILE A 149 26.93 23.45 -3.99
C ILE A 149 27.48 24.51 -3.01
N GLU A 150 27.95 24.07 -1.84
CA GLU A 150 29.09 24.69 -1.20
C GLU A 150 30.16 23.61 -1.12
N VAL A 151 31.24 23.87 -1.86
CA VAL A 151 32.44 23.04 -1.95
C VAL A 151 32.97 22.83 -0.54
N LYS A 152 32.77 21.64 0.02
CA LYS A 152 33.61 21.13 1.10
C LYS A 152 34.11 19.76 0.70
N GLU A 153 35.41 19.62 0.90
CA GLU A 153 36.29 18.60 0.37
C GLU A 153 35.79 17.17 0.62
N THR A 154 36.30 16.31 -0.25
CA THR A 154 36.13 14.87 -0.33
C THR A 154 36.32 14.15 1.00
N VAL A 155 35.22 13.88 1.71
CA VAL A 155 35.07 12.65 2.49
C VAL A 155 33.67 12.12 2.24
N SER A 156 33.58 11.05 1.44
CA SER A 156 32.34 10.31 1.20
C SER A 156 31.91 9.61 2.49
N THR A 157 31.23 10.33 3.37
CA THR A 157 30.49 9.72 4.48
C THR A 157 29.07 9.44 4.02
N ARG A 158 28.67 8.16 4.03
CA ARG A 158 27.32 7.71 3.70
C ARG A 158 26.30 8.50 4.54
N LYS A 159 25.40 9.25 3.89
CA LYS A 159 24.36 10.01 4.59
C LYS A 159 23.55 9.07 5.50
N LYS A 160 23.41 9.43 6.79
CA LYS A 160 22.61 8.68 7.75
C LYS A 160 21.14 8.67 7.30
N ARG A 161 20.46 7.53 7.46
CA ARG A 161 19.08 7.35 7.01
C ARG A 161 18.15 8.25 7.81
N GLU A 162 17.48 9.19 7.14
CA GLU A 162 16.49 10.10 7.72
C GLU A 162 15.07 9.62 7.37
N GLU A 163 14.10 9.84 8.27
CA GLU A 163 12.69 9.54 7.99
C GLU A 163 12.15 10.54 6.95
N LEU A 164 11.58 10.04 5.85
CA LEU A 164 10.96 10.87 4.79
C LEU A 164 9.69 11.59 5.27
N SER A 165 9.02 11.03 6.27
CA SER A 165 7.79 11.56 6.84
C SER A 165 7.78 11.46 8.36
N ILE A 166 7.54 12.59 9.03
CA ILE A 166 7.29 12.65 10.47
C ILE A 166 5.87 12.16 10.72
N SER A 167 5.69 11.29 11.72
CA SER A 167 4.37 10.78 12.09
C SER A 167 3.49 11.88 12.67
N ALA A 168 2.27 12.01 12.19
CA ALA A 168 1.26 12.90 12.78
C ALA A 168 0.92 12.55 14.24
N THR A 169 1.15 11.31 14.66
CA THR A 169 0.95 10.88 16.06
C THR A 169 2.07 11.31 17.00
N LYS A 170 3.18 11.85 16.48
CA LYS A 170 4.25 12.46 17.28
C LYS A 170 3.88 13.89 17.74
N SER A 171 2.72 14.42 17.33
CA SER A 171 2.14 15.67 17.81
C SER A 171 0.73 15.44 18.37
N ILE A 172 0.34 16.21 19.40
CA ILE A 172 -1.00 16.14 19.99
C ILE A 172 -2.01 16.69 18.99
N LYS A 173 -2.91 15.85 18.47
CA LYS A 173 -4.04 16.24 17.61
C LYS A 173 -5.35 16.08 18.37
N LYS A 174 -6.14 17.15 18.48
CA LYS A 174 -7.47 17.14 19.08
C LYS A 174 -8.51 16.78 18.01
N GLU A 175 -9.18 15.63 18.15
CA GLU A 175 -10.39 15.30 17.37
C GLU A 175 -11.62 15.62 18.22
N MET A 176 -12.60 16.33 17.66
CA MET A 176 -13.93 16.51 18.27
C MET A 176 -14.85 15.43 17.72
N VAL A 177 -15.21 14.45 18.55
CA VAL A 177 -16.15 13.38 18.19
C VAL A 177 -17.40 13.57 19.03
N GLU A 178 -18.54 13.75 18.37
CA GLU A 178 -19.84 13.81 19.02
C GLU A 178 -20.31 12.39 19.34
N ILE A 179 -20.62 12.12 20.62
CA ILE A 179 -21.12 10.84 21.09
C ILE A 179 -22.58 11.05 21.50
N SER A 180 -23.51 10.46 20.75
CA SER A 180 -24.92 10.40 21.13
C SER A 180 -25.22 9.09 21.86
N LEU A 181 -25.77 9.19 23.06
CA LEU A 181 -26.26 8.05 23.85
C LEU A 181 -27.78 8.06 23.81
N SER A 182 -28.38 7.00 23.29
CA SER A 182 -29.83 6.78 23.34
C SER A 182 -30.14 5.62 24.27
N PHE A 183 -31.04 5.84 25.22
CA PHE A 183 -31.58 4.80 26.09
C PHE A 183 -32.95 4.37 25.55
N ASN A 184 -33.14 3.08 25.28
CA ASN A 184 -34.46 2.53 25.03
C ASN A 184 -35.11 2.24 26.39
N GLY A 185 -36.12 3.03 26.74
CA GLY A 185 -37.00 2.78 27.88
C GLY A 185 -38.11 1.79 27.56
#